data_AF-A0A0F9ZXT1-F1
#
_entry.id   AF-A0A0F9ZXT1-F1
#
_cell.length_a   1.000
_cell.length_b   1.000
_cell.length_c   1.000
_cell.angle_alpha   90.00
_cell.angle_beta   90.00
_cell.angle_gamma   90.00
#
_symmetry.space_group_name_H-M   'P 1'
#
loop_
_entity.id
_entity.type
_entity.pdbx_description
1 polymer ?
#
loop_
_entity_poly.entity_id
_entity_poly.type
_entity_poly.pdbx_seq_one_letter_code
_entity_poly.pdbx_strand_id
1 'polypeptide(L)'
;MEAALVRLHVKQLVEAGVRPEDIAVVTPYNAQRDQLAALASLKEKFPGIELGSVDGFQGREKEAVIVSLVRSNPDGEVGFLGEKRRLNVAMTRPKRSLTVIGDSETVKRCVLFAEFYWLMR
;
A
#
# COMPACT_ATOMS: atom_id res chain seq x y z
N MET A 1 -10.55 -6.30 -6.98
CA MET A 1 -10.88 -6.62 -5.57
C MET A 1 -10.08 -5.77 -4.58
N GLU A 2 -8.74 -5.77 -4.67
CA GLU A 2 -7.88 -4.97 -3.77
C GLU A 2 -8.18 -3.47 -3.77
N ALA A 3 -8.43 -2.87 -4.95
CA ALA A 3 -8.74 -1.43 -5.04
C ALA A 3 -9.99 -1.03 -4.21
N ALA A 4 -10.98 -1.92 -4.09
CA ALA A 4 -12.15 -1.68 -3.25
C ALA A 4 -11.81 -1.71 -1.75
N LEU A 5 -10.92 -2.62 -1.33
CA LEU A 5 -10.42 -2.70 0.04
C LEU A 5 -9.59 -1.47 0.41
N VAL A 6 -8.71 -1.03 -0.50
CA VAL A 6 -7.95 0.23 -0.34
C VAL A 6 -8.90 1.39 -0.08
N ARG A 7 -9.95 1.54 -0.90
CA ARG A 7 -10.94 2.61 -0.73
C ARG A 7 -11.68 2.51 0.61
N LEU A 8 -12.10 1.32 1.00
CA LEU A 8 -12.79 1.10 2.27
C LEU A 8 -11.89 1.51 3.44
N HIS A 9 -10.62 1.10 3.41
CA HIS A 9 -9.70 1.39 4.49
C HIS A 9 -9.32 2.88 4.56
N VAL A 10 -9.10 3.52 3.40
CA VAL A 10 -8.96 4.97 3.32
C VAL A 10 -10.14 5.69 3.97
N LYS A 11 -11.37 5.28 3.64
CA LYS A 11 -12.58 5.87 4.23
C LYS A 11 -12.59 5.70 5.75
N GLN A 12 -12.26 4.52 6.26
CA GLN A 12 -12.20 4.25 7.69
C GLN A 12 -11.16 5.12 8.41
N LEU A 13 -9.98 5.32 7.83
CA LEU A 13 -8.95 6.21 8.39
C LEU A 13 -9.44 7.66 8.48
N VAL A 14 -10.10 8.14 7.43
CA VAL A 14 -10.67 9.49 7.42
C VAL A 14 -11.81 9.63 8.44
N GLU A 15 -12.70 8.65 8.53
CA GLU A 15 -13.78 8.62 9.54
C GLU A 15 -13.23 8.53 10.97
N ALA A 16 -12.05 7.92 11.15
CA ALA A 16 -11.33 7.89 12.43
C ALA A 16 -10.54 9.19 12.72
N GLY A 17 -10.62 10.21 11.85
CA GLY A 17 -10.02 11.53 12.06
C GLY A 17 -8.63 11.72 11.44
N VAL A 18 -8.11 10.77 10.65
CA VAL A 18 -6.86 10.96 9.91
C VAL A 18 -7.13 11.88 8.72
N ARG A 19 -6.36 12.96 8.60
CA ARG A 19 -6.53 13.91 7.50
C ARG A 19 -6.10 13.25 6.17
N PRO A 20 -6.83 13.46 5.06
CA PRO A 20 -6.48 12.90 3.75
C PRO A 20 -5.02 13.14 3.34
N GLU A 21 -4.48 14.33 3.60
CA GLU A 21 -3.09 14.70 3.32
C GLU A 21 -2.05 13.93 4.14
N ASP A 22 -2.45 13.29 5.23
CA ASP A 22 -1.60 12.46 6.08
C ASP A 22 -1.67 10.97 5.69
N ILE A 23 -2.38 10.64 4.60
CA ILE A 23 -2.54 9.28 4.08
C ILE A 23 -1.80 9.15 2.74
N ALA A 24 -1.01 8.09 2.59
CA ALA A 24 -0.49 7.66 1.29
C ALA A 24 -0.98 6.26 0.92
N VAL A 25 -1.29 6.09 -0.36
CA VAL A 25 -1.53 4.80 -1.00
C VAL A 25 -0.40 4.54 -1.97
N VAL A 26 0.35 3.47 -1.75
CA VAL A 26 1.46 3.06 -2.59
C VAL A 26 1.19 1.72 -3.25
N THR A 27 1.53 1.61 -4.52
CA THR A 27 1.45 0.35 -5.28
C THR A 27 2.64 0.24 -6.23
N PRO A 28 3.22 -0.95 -6.40
CA PRO A 28 4.33 -1.14 -7.32
C PRO A 28 3.88 -1.29 -8.78
N TYR A 29 2.59 -1.45 -9.04
CA TYR A 29 2.05 -1.67 -10.39
C TYR A 29 1.34 -0.44 -10.92
N ASN A 30 1.84 0.11 -12.03
CA ASN A 30 1.22 1.27 -12.70
C ASN A 30 -0.25 0.99 -13.07
N ALA A 31 -0.59 -0.22 -13.54
CA ALA A 31 -1.98 -0.58 -13.84
C ALA A 31 -2.90 -0.47 -12.61
N GLN A 32 -2.43 -0.87 -11.42
CA GLN A 32 -3.19 -0.70 -10.18
C GLN A 32 -3.25 0.77 -9.77
N ARG A 33 -2.16 1.52 -9.91
CA ARG A 33 -2.15 2.96 -9.64
C ARG A 33 -3.18 3.65 -10.52
N ASP A 34 -3.21 3.31 -11.80
CA ASP A 34 -4.12 3.89 -12.77
C ASP A 34 -5.55 3.42 -12.50
N GLN A 35 -5.79 2.18 -12.05
CA GLN A 35 -7.11 1.77 -11.55
C GLN A 35 -7.54 2.54 -10.31
N LEU A 36 -6.66 2.73 -9.33
CA LEU A 36 -6.92 3.51 -8.11
C LEU A 36 -7.13 5.01 -8.42
N ALA A 37 -6.47 5.52 -9.45
CA ALA A 37 -6.61 6.90 -9.92
C ALA A 37 -7.87 7.10 -10.79
N ALA A 38 -8.17 6.14 -11.68
CA ALA A 38 -9.32 6.13 -12.59
C ALA A 38 -10.62 5.77 -11.86
N LEU A 39 -10.53 5.12 -10.70
CA LEU A 39 -11.60 5.09 -9.71
C LEU A 39 -11.76 6.51 -9.14
N ALA A 40 -12.37 7.37 -9.96
CA ALA A 40 -12.57 8.80 -9.77
C ALA A 40 -12.95 9.16 -8.31
N SER A 41 -13.69 8.27 -7.64
CA SER A 41 -14.10 8.41 -6.25
C SER A 41 -13.00 8.67 -5.21
N LEU A 42 -11.75 8.23 -5.37
CA LEU A 42 -10.78 8.34 -4.26
C LEU A 42 -10.23 9.77 -4.14
N LYS A 43 -9.66 10.30 -5.23
CA LYS A 43 -9.16 11.68 -5.28
C LYS A 43 -10.30 12.71 -5.34
N GLU A 44 -11.45 12.38 -5.91
CA GLU A 44 -12.61 13.27 -5.85
C GLU A 44 -13.17 13.40 -4.43
N LYS A 45 -13.25 12.29 -3.66
CA LYS A 45 -13.75 12.35 -2.27
C LYS A 45 -12.70 12.83 -1.29
N PHE A 46 -11.42 12.56 -1.56
CA PHE A 46 -10.31 12.83 -0.66
C PHE A 46 -9.11 13.38 -1.45
N PRO A 47 -9.18 14.63 -1.94
CA PRO A 47 -8.16 15.21 -2.83
C PRO A 47 -6.77 15.34 -2.22
N GLY A 48 -6.67 15.33 -0.89
CA GLY A 48 -5.39 15.36 -0.18
C GLY A 48 -4.61 14.05 -0.21
N ILE A 49 -5.24 12.92 -0.57
CA ILE A 49 -4.57 11.62 -0.55
C ILE A 49 -3.47 11.54 -1.58
N GLU A 50 -2.30 11.10 -1.12
CA GLU A 50 -1.20 10.81 -2.00
C GLU A 50 -1.32 9.41 -2.59
N LEU A 51 -1.30 9.31 -3.92
CA LEU A 51 -1.33 8.03 -4.65
C LEU A 51 -0.10 7.96 -5.55
N GLY A 52 0.73 6.93 -5.38
CA GLY A 52 1.97 6.82 -6.14
C GLY A 52 2.62 5.45 -6.12
N SER A 53 3.76 5.34 -6.82
CA SER A 53 4.65 4.20 -6.68
C SER A 53 5.55 4.36 -5.45
N VAL A 54 6.14 3.26 -5.00
CA VAL A 54 7.07 3.28 -3.87
C VAL A 54 8.33 4.11 -4.17
N ASP A 55 8.84 4.04 -5.41
CA ASP A 55 9.97 4.87 -5.83
C ASP A 55 9.63 6.36 -5.76
N GLY A 56 8.41 6.75 -6.18
CA GLY A 56 7.94 8.12 -6.06
C GLY A 56 7.83 8.57 -4.60
N PHE A 57 7.58 7.65 -3.67
CA PHE A 57 7.39 7.94 -2.25
C PHE A 57 8.68 7.97 -1.42
N GLN A 58 9.84 7.79 -2.05
CA GLN A 58 11.12 7.81 -1.35
C GLN A 58 11.38 9.17 -0.67
N GLY A 59 11.84 9.13 0.59
CA GLY A 59 12.16 10.33 1.37
C GLY A 59 10.94 11.11 1.90
N ARG A 60 9.72 10.59 1.69
CA ARG A 60 8.48 11.21 2.16
C ARG A 60 7.82 10.32 3.22
N GLU A 61 7.25 10.92 4.24
CA GLU A 61 6.60 10.21 5.35
C GLU A 61 5.16 10.66 5.50
N LYS A 62 4.30 9.76 5.99
CA LYS A 62 2.87 10.00 6.22
C LYS A 62 2.44 9.34 7.53
N GLU A 63 1.35 9.82 8.12
CA GLU A 63 0.81 9.22 9.34
C GLU A 63 0.31 7.80 9.08
N ALA A 64 -0.38 7.61 7.95
CA ALA A 64 -0.85 6.30 7.49
C ALA A 64 -0.36 6.00 6.07
N VAL A 65 0.18 4.80 5.86
CA VAL A 65 0.59 4.31 4.54
C VAL A 65 -0.14 3.00 4.25
N ILE A 66 -0.78 2.91 3.09
CA ILE A 66 -1.46 1.73 2.58
C ILE A 66 -0.66 1.18 1.39
N VAL A 67 -0.16 -0.04 1.49
CA VAL A 67 0.58 -0.73 0.43
C VAL A 67 -0.34 -1.74 -0.25
N SER A 68 -0.62 -1.58 -1.54
CA SER A 68 -1.37 -2.57 -2.35
C SER A 68 -0.39 -3.39 -3.18
N LEU A 69 -0.39 -4.71 -2.99
CA LEU A 69 0.61 -5.61 -3.56
C LEU A 69 0.16 -6.28 -4.88
N VAL A 70 -1.15 -6.42 -5.14
CA VAL A 70 -1.80 -6.76 -6.43
C VAL A 70 -1.40 -8.08 -7.08
N ARG A 71 -0.36 -8.77 -6.60
CA ARG A 71 0.11 -10.02 -7.21
C ARG A 71 -0.72 -11.19 -6.69
N SER A 72 -1.33 -11.89 -7.65
CA SER A 72 -1.79 -13.26 -7.53
C SER A 72 -1.37 -13.95 -8.83
N ASN A 73 -0.34 -14.80 -8.76
CA ASN A 73 0.13 -15.56 -9.92
C ASN A 73 0.42 -17.02 -9.51
N PRO A 74 0.26 -17.99 -10.43
CA PRO A 74 0.46 -19.42 -10.14
C PRO A 74 1.88 -19.75 -9.70
N ASP A 75 2.86 -18.97 -10.18
CA ASP A 75 4.30 -19.20 -9.98
C ASP A 75 4.79 -18.71 -8.60
N GLY A 76 3.94 -18.02 -7.82
CA GLY A 76 4.30 -17.47 -6.52
C GLY A 76 5.38 -16.39 -6.58
N GLU A 77 5.58 -15.78 -7.74
CA GLU A 77 6.61 -14.75 -7.93
C GLU A 77 6.22 -13.46 -7.21
N VAL A 78 7.09 -13.07 -6.27
CA VAL A 78 6.93 -11.93 -5.36
C VAL A 78 7.23 -10.57 -6.00
N GLY A 79 7.97 -10.53 -7.12
CA GLY A 79 8.25 -9.30 -7.88
C GLY A 79 8.81 -8.18 -6.99
N PHE A 80 8.05 -7.09 -6.84
CA PHE A 80 8.36 -5.95 -5.98
C PHE A 80 8.74 -6.33 -4.54
N LEU A 81 8.08 -7.34 -3.97
CA LEU A 81 8.37 -7.83 -2.62
C LEU A 81 9.74 -8.53 -2.52
N GLY A 82 10.33 -8.96 -3.64
CA GLY A 82 11.70 -9.50 -3.70
C GLY A 82 12.78 -8.41 -3.60
N GLU A 83 12.43 -7.14 -3.80
CA GLU A 83 13.38 -6.04 -3.73
C GLU A 83 13.41 -5.41 -2.34
N LYS A 84 14.33 -5.90 -1.50
CA LYS A 84 14.50 -5.50 -0.10
C LYS A 84 14.54 -3.98 0.11
N ARG A 85 15.19 -3.24 -0.79
CA ARG A 85 15.29 -1.77 -0.68
C ARG A 85 13.93 -1.10 -0.80
N ARG A 86 13.13 -1.48 -1.79
CA ARG A 86 11.81 -0.90 -2.01
C ARG A 86 10.81 -1.30 -0.92
N LEU A 87 10.88 -2.56 -0.48
CA LEU A 87 10.08 -3.01 0.66
C LEU A 87 10.42 -2.21 1.92
N ASN A 88 11.71 -2.01 2.21
CA ASN A 88 12.15 -1.20 3.34
C ASN A 88 11.62 0.24 3.27
N VAL A 89 11.63 0.86 2.08
CA VAL A 89 11.01 2.18 1.91
C VAL A 89 9.53 2.12 2.29
N ALA A 90 8.74 1.24 1.66
CA ALA A 90 7.31 1.12 1.93
C ALA A 90 6.99 0.87 3.42
N MET A 91 7.82 0.08 4.11
CA MET A 91 7.62 -0.29 5.52
C MET A 91 8.06 0.79 6.52
N THR A 92 8.98 1.68 6.16
CA THR A 92 9.58 2.66 7.09
C THR A 92 9.06 4.09 6.90
N ARG A 93 8.22 4.34 5.90
CA ARG A 93 7.58 5.65 5.69
C ARG A 93 6.34 5.95 6.59
N PRO A 94 5.55 4.97 7.07
CA PRO A 94 4.44 5.26 7.96
C PRO A 94 4.91 5.59 9.39
N LYS A 95 4.34 6.66 9.96
CA LYS A 95 4.64 7.09 11.33
C LYS A 95 3.77 6.42 12.39
N ARG A 96 2.50 6.12 12.05
CA ARG A 96 1.53 5.56 13.00
C ARG A 96 0.85 4.30 12.50
N SER A 97 0.59 4.19 11.20
CA SER A 97 -0.14 3.05 10.65
C SER A 97 0.42 2.60 9.29
N LEU A 98 0.75 1.31 9.20
CA LEU A 98 1.06 0.63 7.95
C LEU A 98 -0.01 -0.42 7.71
N THR A 99 -0.72 -0.30 6.59
CA THR A 99 -1.69 -1.31 6.15
C THR A 99 -1.20 -1.95 4.85
N VAL A 100 -1.09 -3.27 4.82
CA VAL A 100 -0.73 -4.00 3.61
C VAL A 100 -1.92 -4.79 3.11
N ILE A 101 -2.29 -4.58 1.84
CA ILE A 101 -3.38 -5.24 1.16
C ILE A 101 -2.79 -6.06 0.01
N GLY A 102 -3.03 -7.37 0.03
CA GLY A 102 -2.52 -8.29 -0.97
C GLY A 102 -3.02 -9.70 -0.75
N ASP A 103 -2.72 -10.57 -1.70
CA ASP A 103 -3.03 -11.99 -1.60
C ASP A 103 -2.14 -12.69 -0.56
N SER A 104 -2.76 -13.28 0.46
CA SER A 104 -2.03 -13.85 1.60
C SER A 104 -1.18 -15.08 1.21
N GLU A 105 -1.58 -15.84 0.18
CA GLU A 105 -0.82 -17.00 -0.28
C GLU A 105 0.47 -16.57 -1.00
N THR A 106 0.40 -15.48 -1.77
CA THR A 106 1.53 -14.88 -2.46
C THR A 106 2.49 -14.19 -1.48
N VAL A 107 1.97 -13.47 -0.48
CA VAL A 107 2.77 -12.74 0.51
C VAL A 107 3.54 -13.68 1.44
N LYS A 108 2.96 -14.82 1.84
CA LYS A 108 3.64 -15.83 2.69
C LYS A 108 4.89 -16.41 2.05
N ARG A 109 4.97 -16.45 0.72
CA ARG A 109 6.14 -16.95 -0.01
C ARG A 109 7.28 -15.92 -0.08
N CYS A 110 7.03 -14.68 0.34
CA CYS A 110 8.06 -13.66 0.44
C CYS A 110 8.83 -13.78 1.77
N VAL A 111 10.08 -14.24 1.70
CA VAL A 111 11.00 -14.34 2.86
C VAL A 111 11.14 -13.00 3.60
N LEU A 112 11.16 -11.89 2.87
CA LEU A 112 11.30 -10.55 3.45
C LEU A 112 10.04 -10.08 4.19
N PHE A 113 8.86 -10.51 3.75
CA PHE A 113 7.61 -10.20 4.44
C PHE A 113 7.40 -11.12 5.64
N ALA A 114 7.92 -12.34 5.61
CA ALA A 114 7.86 -13.26 6.75
C ALA A 114 8.56 -12.68 7.99
N GLU A 115 9.77 -12.11 7.85
CA GLU A 115 10.46 -11.42 8.95
C GLU A 115 9.63 -10.29 9.55
N PHE A 116 8.92 -9.53 8.72
CA PHE A 116 8.09 -8.41 9.16
C PHE A 116 6.74 -8.85 9.75
N TYR A 117 6.14 -9.91 9.21
CA TYR A 117 4.89 -10.50 9.71
C TYR A 117 5.04 -11.01 11.15
N TRP A 118 6.23 -11.52 11.50
CA TRP A 118 6.57 -11.88 12.88
C TRP A 118 6.70 -10.67 13.81
N LEU A 119 7.11 -9.51 13.30
CA LEU A 119 7.25 -8.27 14.08
C LEU A 119 5.90 -7.59 14.36
N MET A 120 4.90 -7.80 13.52
CA MET A 120 3.56 -7.20 13.63
C MET A 120 2.54 -8.06 14.38
N ARG A 121 2.94 -9.26 14.85
CA ARG A 121 2.06 -10.21 15.54
C ARG A 121 2.12 -10.05 17.05
#